data_AF-A0A6L8U1H4-F1
#
_entry.id   AF-A0A6L8U1H4-F1
#
_cell.length_a   1.000
_cell.length_b   1.000
_cell.length_c   1.000
_cell.angle_alpha   90.00
_cell.angle_beta   90.00
_cell.angle_gamma   90.00
#
_symmetry.space_group_name_H-M   'P 1'
#
loop_
_entity.id
_entity.type
_entity.pdbx_description
1 polymer ?
#
loop_
_entity_poly.entity_id
_entity_poly.type
_entity_poly.pdbx_seq_one_letter_code
_entity_poly.pdbx_strand_id
1 'polypeptide(L)'
;QLTHDEQPGIEIDAQLRLIYIGDLVKTIWYLIENKIADNEFRITPTAEARVTEILALLQSFRTQYFEKGIIPDLTDPFEKNLFNTFVCYIDHESYFPFKLKMNSDERGTFVETVKLGSGGQVSFSTTRPGVTRGNHFHTRKAERFAVIKGKALIQLRRVGTDKVISFELDGDEPSYVDMPVWHTHNITNTGNEDLYTIFWINELYDPADPDTFFEQV
;
A
#
# COMPACT_ATOMS: atom_id res chain seq x y z
N GLN A 1 7.05 -23.80 9.20
CA GLN A 1 6.81 -23.15 7.90
C GLN A 1 7.43 -21.76 7.91
N LEU A 2 7.58 -21.07 6.77
CA LEU A 2 8.19 -19.72 6.71
C LEU A 2 7.49 -18.69 7.62
N THR A 3 6.18 -18.86 7.84
CA THR A 3 5.36 -18.04 8.74
C THR A 3 5.55 -18.36 10.24
N HIS A 4 6.38 -19.35 10.55
CA HIS A 4 6.69 -19.87 11.89
C HIS A 4 8.20 -20.08 12.08
N ASP A 5 9.01 -19.23 11.42
CA ASP A 5 10.48 -19.19 11.50
C ASP A 5 11.23 -20.49 11.14
N GLU A 6 10.59 -21.42 10.44
CA GLU A 6 11.30 -22.56 9.84
C GLU A 6 11.91 -22.21 8.50
N GLN A 7 13.00 -22.90 8.15
CA GLN A 7 13.69 -22.78 6.87
C GLN A 7 13.40 -24.01 6.01
N PRO A 8 12.48 -23.92 5.03
CA PRO A 8 12.21 -25.04 4.13
C PRO A 8 13.43 -25.32 3.23
N GLY A 9 13.76 -26.61 3.08
CA GLY A 9 14.76 -27.08 2.13
C GLY A 9 14.13 -27.57 0.83
N ILE A 10 14.89 -27.53 -0.26
CA ILE A 10 14.50 -28.12 -1.55
C ILE A 10 15.19 -29.47 -1.70
N GLU A 11 14.41 -30.54 -1.67
CA GLU A 11 14.90 -31.90 -1.94
C GLU A 11 14.98 -32.17 -3.45
N ILE A 12 13.96 -31.73 -4.20
CA ILE A 12 13.87 -31.89 -5.65
C ILE A 12 13.32 -30.59 -6.27
N ASP A 13 14.08 -29.98 -7.18
CA ASP A 13 13.65 -28.82 -7.96
C ASP A 13 12.78 -29.26 -9.16
N ALA A 14 11.57 -29.76 -8.87
CA ALA A 14 10.65 -30.23 -9.89
C ALA A 14 9.89 -29.07 -10.56
N GLN A 15 9.61 -29.20 -11.86
CA GLN A 15 8.62 -28.35 -12.53
C GLN A 15 7.22 -28.80 -12.12
N LEU A 16 6.46 -27.92 -11.45
CA LEU A 16 5.10 -28.21 -11.02
C LEU A 16 4.09 -27.64 -12.01
N ARG A 17 3.00 -28.38 -12.19
CA ARG A 17 1.81 -27.96 -12.92
C ARG A 17 0.71 -27.71 -11.89
N LEU A 18 0.33 -26.46 -11.73
CA LEU A 18 -0.46 -25.98 -10.60
C LEU A 18 -1.83 -25.47 -11.05
N ILE A 19 -2.81 -25.57 -10.16
CA ILE A 19 -4.10 -24.91 -10.29
C ILE A 19 -4.48 -24.27 -8.97
N TYR A 20 -4.92 -23.01 -9.01
CA TYR A 20 -5.41 -22.34 -7.83
C TYR A 20 -6.79 -22.88 -7.43
N ILE A 21 -7.04 -23.06 -6.14
CA ILE A 21 -8.29 -23.67 -5.64
C ILE A 21 -9.54 -22.92 -6.12
N GLY A 22 -9.48 -21.60 -6.24
CA GLY A 22 -10.59 -20.80 -6.76
C GLY A 22 -10.95 -21.14 -8.22
N ASP A 23 -9.96 -21.45 -9.05
CA ASP A 23 -10.19 -21.81 -10.46
C ASP A 23 -10.67 -23.26 -10.60
N LEU A 24 -10.19 -24.15 -9.73
CA LEU A 24 -10.70 -25.51 -9.62
C LEU A 24 -12.19 -25.51 -9.23
N VAL A 25 -12.57 -24.73 -8.23
CA VAL A 25 -13.97 -24.60 -7.78
C VAL A 25 -14.87 -24.07 -8.89
N LYS A 26 -14.43 -23.03 -9.63
CA LYS A 26 -15.17 -22.52 -10.80
C LYS A 26 -15.37 -23.60 -11.87
N THR A 27 -14.34 -24.40 -12.13
CA THR A 27 -14.42 -25.50 -13.09
C THR A 27 -15.44 -26.54 -12.65
N ILE A 28 -15.39 -26.97 -11.38
CA ILE A 28 -16.35 -27.93 -10.82
C ILE A 28 -17.79 -27.38 -10.90
N TRP A 29 -17.98 -26.12 -10.52
CA TRP A 29 -19.28 -25.45 -10.57
C TRP A 29 -19.85 -25.41 -11.99
N TYR A 30 -19.03 -25.02 -12.97
CA TYR A 30 -19.41 -25.00 -14.38
C TYR A 30 -19.86 -26.38 -14.88
N LEU A 31 -19.16 -27.46 -14.52
CA LEU A 31 -19.54 -28.82 -14.91
C LEU A 31 -20.90 -29.22 -14.33
N ILE A 32 -21.15 -28.86 -13.06
CA ILE A 32 -22.42 -29.14 -12.38
C ILE A 32 -23.57 -28.38 -13.06
N GLU A 33 -23.44 -27.08 -13.28
CA GLU A 33 -24.50 -26.26 -13.88
C GLU A 33 -24.86 -26.69 -15.30
N ASN A 34 -23.85 -27.08 -16.09
CA ASN A 34 -24.04 -27.49 -17.47
C ASN A 34 -24.33 -28.99 -17.62
N LYS A 35 -24.42 -29.73 -16.50
CA LYS A 35 -24.68 -31.18 -16.48
C LYS A 35 -23.74 -31.96 -17.40
N ILE A 36 -22.48 -31.55 -17.45
CA ILE A 36 -21.45 -32.21 -18.25
C ILE A 36 -21.12 -33.54 -17.57
N ALA A 37 -21.44 -34.65 -18.25
CA ALA A 37 -21.37 -36.01 -17.71
C ALA A 37 -20.40 -36.88 -18.53
N ASP A 38 -19.14 -36.43 -18.61
CA ASP A 38 -18.07 -37.23 -19.19
C ASP A 38 -17.51 -38.22 -18.16
N ASN A 39 -17.05 -39.39 -18.62
CA ASN A 39 -16.44 -40.40 -17.74
C ASN A 39 -15.14 -39.90 -17.07
N GLU A 40 -14.43 -38.98 -17.72
CA GLU A 40 -13.21 -38.33 -17.21
C GLU A 40 -13.21 -36.87 -17.69
N PHE A 41 -13.01 -35.92 -16.77
CA PHE A 41 -12.77 -34.52 -17.12
C PHE A 41 -11.35 -34.12 -16.70
N ARG A 42 -10.47 -33.88 -17.69
CA ARG A 42 -9.08 -33.49 -17.44
C ARG A 42 -8.96 -31.98 -17.27
N ILE A 43 -8.46 -31.56 -16.12
CA ILE A 43 -8.28 -30.16 -15.79
C ILE A 43 -6.91 -29.70 -16.27
N THR A 44 -6.90 -28.62 -17.05
CA THR A 44 -5.66 -27.96 -17.46
C THR A 44 -5.11 -27.11 -16.31
N PRO A 45 -3.82 -27.23 -15.97
CA PRO A 45 -3.16 -26.34 -15.01
C PRO A 45 -3.29 -24.88 -15.43
N THR A 46 -3.40 -23.98 -14.45
CA THR A 46 -3.48 -22.53 -14.68
C THR A 46 -2.15 -21.82 -14.45
N ALA A 47 -1.17 -22.52 -13.89
CA ALA A 47 0.20 -22.02 -13.72
C ALA A 47 1.21 -23.17 -13.79
N GLU A 48 2.45 -22.85 -14.11
CA GLU A 48 3.59 -23.76 -14.00
C GLU A 48 4.74 -23.00 -13.33
N ALA A 49 5.38 -23.62 -12.35
CA ALA A 49 6.51 -23.04 -11.63
C ALA A 49 7.39 -24.15 -11.05
N ARG A 50 8.69 -23.90 -10.92
CA ARG A 50 9.61 -24.78 -10.20
C ARG A 50 9.48 -24.62 -8.69
N VAL A 51 9.87 -25.66 -7.95
CA VAL A 51 9.94 -25.60 -6.48
C VAL A 51 10.84 -24.46 -6.01
N THR A 52 11.98 -24.23 -6.68
CA THR A 52 12.89 -23.10 -6.41
C THR A 52 12.23 -21.74 -6.59
N GLU A 53 11.46 -21.55 -7.66
CA GLU A 53 10.75 -20.29 -7.95
C GLU A 53 9.68 -20.00 -6.90
N ILE A 54 8.90 -21.03 -6.52
CA ILE A 54 7.88 -20.91 -5.47
C ILE A 54 8.53 -20.55 -4.13
N LEU A 55 9.63 -21.22 -3.77
CA LEU A 55 10.33 -20.93 -2.52
C LEU A 55 10.86 -19.48 -2.50
N ALA A 56 11.44 -19.01 -3.61
CA ALA A 56 11.92 -17.64 -3.73
C ALA A 56 10.78 -16.61 -3.53
N LEU A 57 9.61 -16.84 -4.12
CA LEU A 57 8.42 -16.00 -3.91
C LEU A 57 7.98 -16.00 -2.44
N LEU A 58 7.88 -17.16 -1.79
CA LEU A 58 7.46 -17.26 -0.40
C LEU A 58 8.45 -16.58 0.57
N GLN A 59 9.75 -16.71 0.32
CA GLN A 59 10.79 -16.00 1.07
C GLN A 59 10.68 -14.48 0.87
N SER A 60 10.45 -14.05 -0.37
CA SER A 60 10.20 -12.64 -0.70
C SER A 60 8.97 -12.09 0.03
N PHE A 61 7.86 -12.84 0.08
CA PHE A 61 6.67 -12.44 0.83
C PHE A 61 6.93 -12.34 2.33
N ARG A 62 7.70 -13.26 2.92
CA ARG A 62 8.13 -13.14 4.32
C ARG A 62 8.90 -11.85 4.56
N THR A 63 9.94 -11.58 3.78
CA THR A 63 10.75 -10.36 3.94
C THR A 63 9.95 -9.09 3.69
N GLN A 64 9.10 -9.04 2.67
CA GLN A 64 8.30 -7.84 2.37
C GLN A 64 7.20 -7.62 3.41
N TYR A 65 6.37 -8.63 3.66
CA TYR A 65 5.19 -8.48 4.50
C TYR A 65 5.51 -8.55 5.99
N PHE A 66 6.16 -9.63 6.45
CA PHE A 66 6.40 -9.82 7.88
C PHE A 66 7.41 -8.83 8.43
N GLU A 67 8.51 -8.60 7.72
CA GLU A 67 9.62 -7.78 8.24
C GLU A 67 9.43 -6.29 7.94
N LYS A 68 8.89 -5.94 6.77
CA LYS A 68 8.80 -4.54 6.31
C LYS A 68 7.38 -3.96 6.26
N GLY A 69 6.34 -4.79 6.43
CA GLY A 69 4.94 -4.34 6.30
C GLY A 69 4.58 -3.90 4.88
N ILE A 70 5.29 -4.39 3.87
CA ILE A 70 5.07 -4.07 2.46
C ILE A 70 4.19 -5.17 1.86
N ILE A 71 3.08 -4.76 1.25
CA ILE A 71 2.28 -5.65 0.41
C ILE A 71 3.05 -5.82 -0.91
N PRO A 72 3.42 -7.05 -1.33
CA PRO A 72 4.18 -7.24 -2.55
C PRO A 72 3.40 -6.78 -3.79
N ASP A 73 4.08 -6.68 -4.94
CA ASP A 73 3.36 -6.45 -6.21
C ASP A 73 2.50 -7.68 -6.53
N LEU A 74 1.19 -7.46 -6.69
CA LEU A 74 0.18 -8.50 -6.94
C LEU A 74 -0.39 -8.42 -8.36
N THR A 75 0.33 -7.80 -9.30
CA THR A 75 -0.07 -7.68 -10.70
C THR A 75 -0.12 -9.04 -11.39
N ASP A 76 0.84 -9.92 -11.11
CA ASP A 76 0.83 -11.29 -11.62
C ASP A 76 -0.24 -12.15 -10.92
N PRO A 77 -1.15 -12.82 -11.66
CA PRO A 77 -2.20 -13.64 -11.05
C PRO A 77 -1.69 -14.83 -10.23
N PHE A 78 -0.57 -15.46 -10.63
CA PHE A 78 0.00 -16.59 -9.91
C PHE A 78 0.62 -16.12 -8.59
N GLU A 79 1.43 -15.06 -8.62
CA GLU A 79 2.02 -14.47 -7.41
C GLU A 79 0.94 -13.97 -6.45
N LYS A 80 -0.11 -13.33 -6.96
CA LYS A 80 -1.28 -12.92 -6.16
C LYS A 80 -1.97 -14.09 -5.49
N ASN A 81 -2.24 -15.16 -6.22
CA ASN A 81 -2.87 -16.35 -5.66
C ASN A 81 -1.96 -17.02 -4.61
N LEU A 82 -0.65 -17.05 -4.85
CA LEU A 82 0.34 -17.58 -3.92
C LEU A 82 0.45 -16.73 -2.66
N PHE A 83 0.48 -15.40 -2.78
CA PHE A 83 0.48 -14.47 -1.64
C PHE A 83 -0.80 -14.59 -0.80
N ASN A 84 -1.96 -14.63 -1.45
CA ASN A 84 -3.24 -14.86 -0.76
C ASN A 84 -3.26 -16.18 -0.01
N THR A 85 -2.63 -17.22 -0.57
CA THR A 85 -2.45 -18.50 0.12
C THR A 85 -1.48 -18.38 1.29
N PHE A 86 -0.34 -17.71 1.10
CA PHE A 86 0.69 -17.49 2.11
C PHE A 86 0.14 -16.80 3.37
N VAL A 87 -0.67 -15.74 3.21
CA VAL A 87 -1.23 -15.00 4.36
C VAL A 87 -2.23 -15.83 5.18
N CYS A 88 -2.85 -16.87 4.62
CA CYS A 88 -3.69 -17.80 5.37
C CYS A 88 -2.92 -18.63 6.40
N TYR A 89 -1.58 -18.75 6.26
CA TYR A 89 -0.71 -19.50 7.17
C TYR A 89 -0.04 -18.62 8.23
N ILE A 90 -0.42 -17.35 8.36
CA ILE A 90 0.03 -16.47 9.44
C ILE A 90 -0.58 -16.97 10.76
N ASP A 91 0.22 -17.04 11.83
CA ASP A 91 -0.32 -17.17 13.19
C ASP A 91 -0.93 -15.83 13.61
N HIS A 92 -2.25 -15.73 13.46
CA HIS A 92 -2.98 -14.47 13.63
C HIS A 92 -2.98 -13.99 15.08
N GLU A 93 -2.94 -14.91 16.06
CA GLU A 93 -2.99 -14.57 17.47
C GLU A 93 -1.68 -13.93 17.95
N SER A 94 -0.54 -14.40 17.45
CA SER A 94 0.77 -13.86 17.84
C SER A 94 1.22 -12.68 16.98
N TYR A 95 0.84 -12.64 15.70
CA TYR A 95 1.28 -11.61 14.77
C TYR A 95 0.45 -10.31 14.87
N PHE A 96 -0.85 -10.40 15.15
CA PHE A 96 -1.75 -9.24 15.18
C PHE A 96 -2.22 -8.87 16.60
N PRO A 97 -2.53 -7.59 16.87
CA PRO A 97 -2.46 -6.45 15.96
C PRO A 97 -1.02 -5.96 15.76
N PHE A 98 -0.62 -5.78 14.49
CA PHE A 98 0.66 -5.15 14.14
C PHE A 98 0.60 -3.66 14.48
N LYS A 99 1.50 -3.19 15.35
CA LYS A 99 1.51 -1.80 15.81
C LYS A 99 2.31 -0.92 14.85
N LEU A 100 1.68 0.15 14.38
CA LEU A 100 2.33 1.14 13.52
C LEU A 100 3.20 2.10 14.34
N LYS A 101 4.30 2.57 13.74
CA LYS A 101 5.17 3.58 14.32
C LYS A 101 4.48 4.95 14.27
N MET A 102 4.31 5.57 15.44
CA MET A 102 3.83 6.94 15.56
C MET A 102 5.01 7.92 15.60
N ASN A 103 5.04 8.89 14.70
CA ASN A 103 5.98 10.01 14.75
C ASN A 103 5.22 11.25 15.24
N SER A 104 5.34 11.56 16.53
CA SER A 104 4.56 12.62 17.20
C SER A 104 5.44 13.77 17.67
N ASP A 105 4.93 14.98 17.54
CA ASP A 105 5.52 16.22 18.06
C ASP A 105 4.40 17.20 18.50
N GLU A 106 4.75 18.44 18.82
CA GLU A 106 3.78 19.47 19.23
C GLU A 106 2.77 19.85 18.13
N ARG A 107 3.04 19.48 16.87
CA ARG A 107 2.17 19.76 15.71
C ARG A 107 1.11 18.69 15.53
N GLY A 108 1.26 17.52 16.16
CA GLY A 108 0.38 16.35 16.03
C GLY A 108 1.15 15.06 15.74
N THR A 109 0.56 14.11 15.03
CA THR A 109 1.13 12.78 14.80
C THR A 109 1.13 12.42 13.33
N PHE A 110 2.18 11.77 12.82
CA PHE A 110 2.26 11.19 11.48
C PHE A 110 2.51 9.67 11.56
N VAL A 111 1.73 8.89 10.81
CA VAL A 111 1.77 7.42 10.83
C VAL A 111 1.72 6.88 9.40
N GLU A 112 2.70 6.04 9.05
CA GLU A 112 2.69 5.26 7.80
C GLU A 112 1.77 4.05 7.96
N THR A 113 0.90 3.77 6.99
CA THR A 113 -0.13 2.72 7.11
C THR A 113 0.03 1.59 6.10
N VAL A 114 0.15 1.91 4.81
CA VAL A 114 0.21 0.93 3.73
C VAL A 114 1.40 1.26 2.83
N LYS A 115 2.23 0.26 2.54
CA LYS A 115 3.33 0.34 1.57
C LYS A 115 3.10 -0.70 0.48
N LEU A 116 3.09 -0.28 -0.78
CA LEU A 116 2.76 -1.13 -1.91
C LEU A 116 4.02 -1.40 -2.73
N GLY A 117 4.34 -2.67 -2.96
CA GLY A 117 5.43 -3.11 -3.83
C GLY A 117 5.20 -2.72 -5.29
N SER A 118 3.94 -2.55 -5.70
CA SER A 118 3.56 -2.03 -7.02
C SER A 118 3.76 -0.51 -7.18
N GLY A 119 4.18 0.18 -6.13
CA GLY A 119 4.38 1.62 -6.12
C GLY A 119 3.40 2.36 -5.22
N GLY A 120 3.96 3.28 -4.44
CA GLY A 120 3.23 4.20 -3.60
C GLY A 120 3.07 3.77 -2.14
N GLN A 121 2.69 4.75 -1.34
CA GLN A 121 2.58 4.64 0.10
C GLN A 121 1.43 5.49 0.61
N VAL A 122 0.70 4.96 1.60
CA VAL A 122 -0.40 5.66 2.28
C VAL A 122 -0.01 5.91 3.73
N SER A 123 -0.24 7.13 4.19
CA SER A 123 -0.04 7.55 5.58
C SER A 123 -1.20 8.44 6.03
N PHE A 124 -1.30 8.71 7.32
CA PHE A 124 -2.17 9.76 7.81
C PHE A 124 -1.44 10.64 8.82
N SER A 125 -1.97 11.84 9.02
CA SER A 125 -1.59 12.68 10.15
C SER A 125 -2.77 13.20 10.92
N THR A 126 -2.54 13.45 12.20
CA THR A 126 -3.30 14.41 12.98
C THR A 126 -2.53 15.72 13.04
N THR A 127 -3.22 16.84 12.83
CA THR A 127 -2.64 18.18 12.90
C THR A 127 -3.46 19.05 13.84
N ARG A 128 -2.80 19.66 14.84
CA ARG A 128 -3.50 20.50 15.84
C ARG A 128 -4.03 21.81 15.24
N PRO A 129 -5.04 22.45 15.85
CA PRO A 129 -5.57 23.74 15.42
C PRO A 129 -4.49 24.81 15.19
N GLY A 130 -4.59 25.54 14.09
CA GLY A 130 -3.68 26.64 13.73
C GLY A 130 -2.29 26.22 13.23
N VAL A 131 -2.00 24.92 13.17
CA VAL A 131 -0.71 24.41 12.72
C VAL A 131 -0.66 24.29 11.20
N THR A 132 0.45 24.75 10.61
CA THR A 132 0.80 24.54 9.20
C THR A 132 1.89 23.48 9.05
N ARG A 133 1.73 22.58 8.09
CA ARG A 133 2.73 21.59 7.64
C ARG A 133 2.98 21.75 6.14
N GLY A 134 4.14 21.32 5.65
CA GLY A 134 4.54 21.47 4.25
C GLY A 134 5.59 22.56 4.07
N ASN A 135 5.34 23.51 3.16
CA ASN A 135 6.30 24.49 2.64
C ASN A 135 7.52 23.82 2.02
N HIS A 136 7.25 22.88 1.12
CA HIS A 136 8.24 22.22 0.30
C HIS A 136 7.64 21.81 -1.03
N PHE A 137 8.50 21.45 -1.97
CA PHE A 137 8.12 20.83 -3.23
C PHE A 137 8.95 19.57 -3.49
N HIS A 138 8.51 18.83 -4.51
CA HIS A 138 9.12 17.61 -5.01
C HIS A 138 9.44 17.74 -6.49
N THR A 139 10.45 17.02 -6.98
CA THR A 139 10.79 17.04 -8.42
C THR A 139 10.24 15.83 -9.18
N ARG A 140 9.99 14.73 -8.47
CA ARG A 140 9.45 13.47 -9.00
C ARG A 140 8.36 12.83 -8.13
N LYS A 141 8.27 13.20 -6.84
CA LYS A 141 7.18 12.74 -5.97
C LYS A 141 5.91 13.55 -6.21
N ALA A 142 4.80 12.84 -6.39
CA ALA A 142 3.47 13.42 -6.45
C ALA A 142 2.62 12.85 -5.33
N GLU A 143 1.78 13.69 -4.75
CA GLU A 143 1.01 13.33 -3.56
C GLU A 143 -0.47 13.64 -3.71
N ARG A 144 -1.30 13.01 -2.88
CA ARG A 144 -2.71 13.31 -2.70
C ARG A 144 -2.99 13.54 -1.24
N PHE A 145 -3.54 14.70 -0.90
CA PHE A 145 -3.96 15.03 0.47
C PHE A 145 -5.47 14.95 0.54
N ALA A 146 -6.01 14.00 1.30
CA ALA A 146 -7.45 13.82 1.50
C ALA A 146 -7.82 14.15 2.95
N VAL A 147 -8.67 15.16 3.14
CA VAL A 147 -9.14 15.57 4.48
C VAL A 147 -10.41 14.77 4.81
N ILE A 148 -10.39 14.10 5.96
CA ILE A 148 -11.47 13.19 6.40
C ILE A 148 -12.08 13.58 7.76
N LYS A 149 -11.50 14.57 8.44
CA LYS A 149 -12.04 15.17 9.68
C LYS A 149 -11.39 16.53 9.91
N GLY A 150 -12.15 17.51 10.40
CA GLY A 150 -11.65 18.87 10.68
C GLY A 150 -11.59 19.75 9.42
N LYS A 151 -11.14 20.99 9.56
CA LYS A 151 -11.09 21.98 8.47
C LYS A 151 -9.66 22.33 8.10
N ALA A 152 -9.38 22.38 6.80
CA ALA A 152 -8.05 22.66 6.30
C ALA A 152 -8.04 23.75 5.23
N LEU A 153 -6.92 24.46 5.16
CA LEU A 153 -6.55 25.27 4.01
C LEU A 153 -5.29 24.66 3.39
N ILE A 154 -5.40 24.18 2.15
CA ILE A 154 -4.26 23.74 1.34
C ILE A 154 -3.88 24.88 0.40
N GLN A 155 -2.58 25.20 0.32
CA GLN A 155 -2.07 26.21 -0.61
C GLN A 155 -1.00 25.62 -1.52
N LEU A 156 -0.99 26.06 -2.78
CA LEU A 156 -0.11 25.58 -3.84
C LEU A 156 0.45 26.76 -4.63
N ARG A 157 1.76 26.76 -4.91
CA ARG A 157 2.41 27.73 -5.80
C ARG A 157 3.44 27.03 -6.67
N ARG A 158 3.42 27.31 -7.98
CA ARG A 158 4.45 26.80 -8.89
C ARG A 158 5.78 27.49 -8.60
N VAL A 159 6.85 26.70 -8.46
CA VAL A 159 8.21 27.22 -8.23
C VAL A 159 8.59 28.22 -9.32
N GLY A 160 9.15 29.37 -8.90
CA GLY A 160 9.51 30.48 -9.80
C GLY A 160 8.35 31.38 -10.24
N THR A 161 7.17 31.26 -9.63
CA THR A 161 6.02 32.15 -9.88
C THR A 161 5.44 32.67 -8.56
N ASP A 162 4.61 33.72 -8.61
CA ASP A 162 3.99 34.33 -7.41
C ASP A 162 2.51 33.95 -7.20
N LYS A 163 1.92 33.18 -8.12
CA LYS A 163 0.49 32.86 -8.07
C LYS A 163 0.24 31.71 -7.08
N VAL A 164 -0.34 32.05 -5.93
CA VAL A 164 -0.85 31.08 -4.95
C VAL A 164 -2.27 30.66 -5.30
N ILE A 165 -2.54 29.37 -5.25
CA ILE A 165 -3.86 28.76 -5.37
C ILE A 165 -4.21 28.18 -3.99
N SER A 166 -5.41 28.46 -3.51
CA SER A 166 -5.88 28.04 -2.18
C SER A 166 -7.13 27.16 -2.30
N PHE A 167 -7.21 26.15 -1.46
CA PHE A 167 -8.32 25.20 -1.37
C PHE A 167 -8.75 25.06 0.08
N GLU A 168 -10.01 25.38 0.38
CA GLU A 168 -10.62 25.10 1.68
C GLU A 168 -11.27 23.72 1.64
N LEU A 169 -10.97 22.88 2.63
CA LEU A 169 -11.50 21.52 2.73
C LEU A 169 -12.19 21.35 4.09
N ASP A 170 -13.29 20.60 4.08
CA ASP A 170 -14.06 20.23 5.27
C ASP A 170 -14.15 18.70 5.37
N GLY A 171 -13.78 18.14 6.51
CA GLY A 171 -13.87 16.71 6.77
C GLY A 171 -15.31 16.17 6.84
N ASP A 172 -16.31 17.04 7.04
CA ASP A 172 -17.72 16.65 6.93
C ASP A 172 -18.15 16.45 5.46
N GLU A 173 -17.40 17.03 4.52
CA GLU A 173 -17.52 16.82 3.07
C GLU A 173 -16.17 16.36 2.47
N PRO A 174 -15.74 15.10 2.74
CA PRO A 174 -14.39 14.64 2.42
C PRO A 174 -14.01 14.89 0.96
N SER A 175 -12.87 15.54 0.78
CA SER A 175 -12.33 15.94 -0.52
C SER A 175 -10.80 15.84 -0.51
N TYR A 176 -10.20 15.92 -1.69
CA TYR A 176 -8.75 15.83 -1.84
C TYR A 176 -8.19 16.90 -2.79
N VAL A 177 -6.91 17.20 -2.60
CA VAL A 177 -6.10 17.99 -3.54
C VAL A 177 -4.83 17.21 -3.84
N ASP A 178 -4.47 17.14 -5.12
CA ASP A 178 -3.22 16.52 -5.56
C ASP A 178 -2.09 17.56 -5.56
N MET A 179 -0.93 17.20 -5.01
CA MET A 179 0.28 18.01 -4.99
C MET A 179 1.14 17.62 -6.20
N PRO A 180 1.13 18.42 -7.29
CA PRO A 180 1.98 18.15 -8.44
C PRO A 180 3.46 18.43 -8.12
N VAL A 181 4.35 17.73 -8.82
CA VAL A 181 5.78 18.07 -8.85
C VAL A 181 6.00 19.54 -9.22
N TRP A 182 7.09 20.12 -8.75
CA TRP A 182 7.48 21.52 -8.98
C TRP A 182 6.48 22.57 -8.47
N HIS A 183 5.63 22.19 -7.51
CA HIS A 183 4.77 23.11 -6.79
C HIS A 183 5.05 23.00 -5.30
N THR A 184 5.46 24.11 -4.70
CA THR A 184 5.50 24.17 -3.25
C THR A 184 4.09 24.18 -2.71
N HIS A 185 3.88 23.47 -1.62
CA HIS A 185 2.57 23.32 -1.03
C HIS A 185 2.62 23.25 0.49
N ASN A 186 1.51 23.64 1.12
CA ASN A 186 1.31 23.50 2.55
C ASN A 186 -0.14 23.13 2.85
N ILE A 187 -0.37 22.67 4.08
CA ILE A 187 -1.69 22.43 4.64
C ILE A 187 -1.73 23.03 6.05
N THR A 188 -2.78 23.80 6.32
CA THR A 188 -3.02 24.44 7.63
C THR A 188 -4.33 23.94 8.20
N ASN A 189 -4.34 23.55 9.47
CA ASN A 189 -5.58 23.30 10.19
C ASN A 189 -6.23 24.65 10.56
N THR A 190 -7.35 24.98 9.91
CA THR A 190 -8.11 26.21 10.13
C THR A 190 -9.29 26.03 11.08
N GLY A 191 -9.52 24.79 11.54
CA GLY A 191 -10.55 24.45 12.51
C GLY A 191 -10.12 24.63 13.97
N ASN A 192 -10.99 24.20 14.87
CA ASN A 192 -10.80 24.22 16.33
C ASN A 192 -10.60 22.83 16.95
N GLU A 193 -10.57 21.78 16.13
CA GLU A 193 -10.27 20.40 16.53
C GLU A 193 -9.09 19.86 15.73
N ASP A 194 -8.62 18.65 16.07
CA ASP A 194 -7.56 17.98 15.30
C ASP A 194 -8.03 17.65 13.87
N LEU A 195 -7.25 18.10 12.90
CA LEU A 195 -7.40 17.80 11.48
C LEU A 195 -6.84 16.40 11.19
N TYR A 196 -7.61 15.55 10.52
CA TYR A 196 -7.14 14.26 10.01
C TYR A 196 -7.00 14.32 8.49
N THR A 197 -5.79 14.01 8.03
CA THR A 197 -5.46 14.01 6.60
C THR A 197 -4.81 12.68 6.24
N ILE A 198 -5.33 12.03 5.21
CA ILE A 198 -4.70 10.88 4.55
C ILE A 198 -3.81 11.42 3.44
N PHE A 199 -2.61 10.86 3.35
CA PHE A 199 -1.65 11.14 2.29
C PHE A 199 -1.43 9.88 1.48
N TRP A 200 -1.53 9.99 0.16
CA TRP A 200 -0.90 9.04 -0.75
C TRP A 200 0.31 9.72 -1.40
N ILE A 201 1.40 8.98 -1.58
CA ILE A 201 2.59 9.38 -2.33
C ILE A 201 2.97 8.27 -3.29
N ASN A 202 3.51 8.61 -4.45
CA ASN A 202 3.79 7.66 -5.55
C ASN A 202 4.98 6.72 -5.33
N GLU A 203 5.91 7.03 -4.41
CA GLU A 203 7.05 6.16 -4.08
C GLU A 203 7.27 6.07 -2.56
N LEU A 204 7.96 5.02 -2.10
CA LEU A 204 8.28 4.84 -0.68
C LEU A 204 9.25 5.93 -0.21
N TYR A 205 9.13 6.36 1.04
CA TYR A 205 10.08 7.32 1.62
C TYR A 205 11.49 6.70 1.78
N ASP A 206 12.49 7.31 1.14
CA ASP A 206 13.91 7.03 1.33
C ASP A 206 14.61 8.25 1.96
N PRO A 207 15.15 8.15 3.19
CA PRO A 207 15.87 9.26 3.82
C PRO A 207 17.19 9.62 3.12
N ALA A 208 17.78 8.72 2.34
CA ALA A 208 18.99 9.01 1.55
C ALA A 208 18.66 9.77 0.25
N ASP A 209 17.42 9.67 -0.24
CA ASP A 209 16.90 10.38 -1.42
C ASP A 209 15.46 10.89 -1.15
N PRO A 210 15.32 11.94 -0.34
CA PRO A 210 14.01 12.38 0.13
C PRO A 210 13.17 13.09 -0.94
N ASP A 211 13.78 13.60 -2.02
CA ASP A 211 13.14 14.46 -3.03
C ASP A 211 12.33 15.64 -2.44
N THR A 212 12.70 16.14 -1.26
CA THR A 212 11.97 17.22 -0.58
C THR A 212 12.83 18.47 -0.51
N PHE A 213 12.34 19.56 -1.09
CA PHE A 213 13.05 20.84 -1.15
C PHE A 213 12.23 21.93 -0.49
N PHE A 214 12.79 22.57 0.53
CA PHE A 214 12.11 23.64 1.26
C PHE A 214 11.91 24.87 0.38
N GLU A 215 10.67 25.34 0.29
CA GLU A 215 10.30 26.59 -0.36
C GLU A 215 8.95 27.03 0.22
N GLN A 216 8.80 28.27 0.69
CA GLN A 216 7.51 28.73 1.21
C GLN A 216 6.51 28.96 0.07
N VAL A 217 5.24 28.64 0.33
CA VAL A 217 4.14 29.04 -0.56
C VAL A 217 4.03 30.55 -0.62
#